data_AF-A0A7J9HWQ1-F1
#
_entry.id   AF-A0A7J9HWQ1-F1
#
_cell.length_a   1.000
_cell.length_b   1.000
_cell.length_c   1.000
_cell.angle_alpha   90.00
_cell.angle_beta   90.00
_cell.angle_gamma   90.00
#
_symmetry.space_group_name_H-M   'P 1'
#
loop_
_entity.id
_entity.type
_entity.pdbx_description
1 polymer ?
#
loop_
_entity_poly.entity_id
_entity_poly.type
_entity_poly.pdbx_seq_one_letter_code
_entity_poly.pdbx_strand_id
1 'polypeptide(L)'
;MIYGIVFVTAVSWFRGTKVTAFPNSDAGNSAHEYFKKVVDIHLIQSTAGALSFDTIGKGYFWEALITFLYVDILDTTGTLYSMARFAGFTDENGDFEGQYFAFMSDAMSIVVGSLLGTSPVTAFIESSTGIREGGRTGLTALTVAGYFLLAFFFTPLLASIPAWAVGPPLILVGVLMMRAVVEIEWDDMRQAIPAFVTLILMPLSYSIAYGLIGGIGTYIVLHIGDWARDVLVKYGVVKRREIAANGAHIQQHASVKAVEVDPV
;
A
#
# COMPACT_ATOMS: atom_id res chain seq x y z
N MET A 1 -15.81 9.00 13.50
CA MET A 1 -14.89 7.88 13.77
C MET A 1 -14.08 8.10 15.03
N ILE A 2 -13.22 9.12 15.10
CA ILE A 2 -12.34 9.41 16.26
C ILE A 2 -13.12 9.48 17.58
N TYR A 3 -14.25 10.22 17.63
CA TYR A 3 -15.09 10.30 18.82
C TYR A 3 -15.62 8.94 19.30
N GLY A 4 -15.90 8.01 18.39
CA GLY A 4 -16.32 6.65 18.73
C GLY A 4 -15.19 5.84 19.35
N ILE A 5 -13.98 5.93 18.80
CA ILE A 5 -12.79 5.29 19.38
C ILE A 5 -12.53 5.85 20.79
N VAL A 6 -12.52 7.18 20.94
CA VAL A 6 -12.30 7.84 22.23
C VAL A 6 -13.36 7.41 23.25
N PHE A 7 -14.63 7.36 22.85
CA PHE A 7 -15.71 6.90 23.73
C PHE A 7 -15.54 5.45 24.15
N VAL A 8 -15.32 4.53 23.21
CA VAL A 8 -15.15 3.10 23.51
C VAL A 8 -13.91 2.87 24.37
N THR A 9 -12.80 3.54 24.07
CA THR A 9 -11.57 3.48 24.86
C THR A 9 -11.81 4.00 26.28
N ALA A 10 -12.47 5.14 26.45
CA ALA A 10 -12.77 5.70 27.77
C ALA A 10 -13.68 4.79 28.61
N VAL A 11 -14.71 4.19 27.99
CA VAL A 11 -15.58 3.22 28.68
C VAL A 11 -14.80 1.94 29.05
N SER A 12 -13.85 1.52 28.21
CA SER A 12 -13.05 0.31 28.46
C SER A 12 -12.09 0.42 29.65
N TRP A 13 -11.74 1.63 30.09
CA TRP A 13 -10.84 1.83 31.24
C TRP A 13 -11.49 1.47 32.58
N PHE A 14 -12.82 1.45 32.68
CA PHE A 14 -13.51 1.09 33.92
C PHE A 14 -13.46 -0.42 34.16
N ARG A 15 -12.65 -0.82 35.16
CA ARG A 15 -12.54 -2.20 35.64
C ARG A 15 -13.85 -2.69 36.23
N GLY A 16 -14.18 -3.97 36.02
CA GLY A 16 -15.41 -4.59 36.54
C GLY A 16 -16.62 -4.53 35.60
N THR A 17 -16.47 -3.97 34.40
CA THR A 17 -17.49 -4.00 33.34
C THR A 17 -17.19 -5.12 32.33
N LYS A 18 -18.22 -5.61 31.61
CA LYS A 18 -18.05 -6.63 30.56
C LYS A 18 -17.21 -6.18 29.36
N VAL A 19 -16.94 -4.87 29.26
CA VAL A 19 -16.27 -4.20 28.13
C VAL A 19 -14.90 -3.64 28.54
N THR A 20 -14.36 -4.07 29.68
CA THR A 20 -13.09 -3.55 30.18
C THR A 20 -11.91 -4.01 29.32
N ALA A 21 -10.97 -3.10 29.05
CA ALA A 21 -9.66 -3.42 28.51
C ALA A 21 -8.73 -4.09 29.55
N PHE A 22 -9.12 -4.04 30.83
CA PHE A 22 -8.35 -4.56 31.97
C PHE A 22 -9.14 -5.63 32.73
N PRO A 23 -9.33 -6.84 32.16
CA PRO A 23 -9.99 -7.93 32.85
C PRO A 23 -9.23 -8.30 34.13
N ASN A 24 -9.90 -8.92 35.09
CA ASN A 24 -9.27 -9.42 36.33
C ASN A 24 -8.49 -10.72 36.07
N SER A 25 -7.59 -10.69 35.09
CA SER A 25 -6.60 -11.73 34.78
C SER A 25 -5.20 -11.14 34.98
N ASP A 26 -4.18 -12.00 35.09
CA ASP A 26 -2.79 -11.56 35.26
C ASP A 26 -2.36 -10.60 34.13
N ALA A 27 -2.73 -10.91 32.89
CA ALA A 27 -2.48 -10.05 31.74
C ALA A 27 -3.21 -8.69 31.84
N GLY A 28 -4.46 -8.67 32.30
CA GLY A 28 -5.22 -7.43 32.47
C GLY A 28 -4.70 -6.56 33.63
N ASN A 29 -4.17 -7.18 34.68
CA ASN A 29 -3.47 -6.48 35.77
C ASN A 29 -2.18 -5.83 35.28
N SER A 30 -1.34 -6.56 34.55
CA SER A 30 -0.12 -6.01 33.97
C SER A 30 -0.40 -4.89 32.96
N ALA A 31 -1.41 -5.04 32.12
CA ALA A 31 -1.84 -3.99 31.18
C ALA A 31 -2.32 -2.73 31.93
N HIS A 32 -3.02 -2.89 33.05
CA HIS A 32 -3.49 -1.78 33.87
C HIS A 32 -2.34 -1.08 34.62
N GLU A 33 -1.34 -1.83 35.09
CA GLU A 33 -0.12 -1.28 35.67
C GLU A 33 0.71 -0.52 34.64
N TYR A 34 0.79 -1.04 33.42
CA TYR A 34 1.43 -0.34 32.30
C TYR A 34 0.69 0.95 31.97
N PHE A 35 -0.63 0.90 31.81
CA PHE A 35 -1.49 2.07 31.58
C PHE A 35 -1.29 3.17 32.63
N LYS A 36 -1.17 2.81 33.91
CA LYS A 36 -0.94 3.76 35.01
C LYS A 36 0.37 4.52 34.91
N LYS A 37 1.36 4.03 34.17
CA LYS A 37 2.61 4.77 33.96
C LYS A 37 2.39 6.05 33.14
N VAL A 38 1.32 6.12 32.32
CA VAL A 38 0.87 7.23 31.44
C VAL A 38 1.92 7.67 30.41
N VAL A 39 3.14 7.94 30.88
CA VAL A 39 4.35 8.13 30.11
C VAL A 39 5.36 7.05 30.48
N ASP A 40 5.83 6.31 29.47
CA ASP A 40 6.91 5.34 29.65
C ASP A 40 7.90 5.44 28.48
N ILE A 41 9.20 5.32 28.78
CA ILE A 41 10.27 5.43 27.79
C ILE A 41 10.96 4.07 27.74
N HIS A 42 10.64 3.29 26.72
CA HIS A 42 11.31 2.03 26.46
C HIS A 42 12.55 2.29 25.60
N LEU A 43 13.73 2.07 26.17
CA LEU A 43 14.96 2.02 25.37
C LEU A 43 14.95 0.73 24.55
N ILE A 44 15.38 0.82 23.30
CA ILE A 44 15.49 -0.35 22.42
C ILE A 44 16.62 -1.23 22.94
N GLN A 45 16.28 -2.35 23.60
CA GLN A 45 17.27 -3.24 24.21
C GLN A 45 17.55 -4.48 23.37
N SER A 46 16.52 -5.07 22.74
CA SER A 46 16.62 -6.39 22.11
C SER A 46 16.55 -6.38 20.58
N THR A 47 16.09 -5.29 19.97
CA THR A 47 15.78 -5.25 18.54
C THR A 47 16.73 -4.36 17.72
N ALA A 48 17.38 -3.38 18.36
CA ALA A 48 18.35 -2.51 17.69
C ALA A 48 19.61 -3.30 17.31
N GLY A 49 19.92 -3.36 16.03
CA GLY A 49 21.07 -4.06 15.47
C GLY A 49 21.04 -5.58 15.69
N ALA A 50 19.87 -6.14 16.03
CA ALA A 50 19.70 -7.56 16.30
C ALA A 50 19.65 -8.40 15.02
N LEU A 51 20.73 -8.32 14.22
CA LEU A 51 20.88 -9.07 12.99
C LEU A 51 21.33 -10.50 13.32
N SER A 52 20.46 -11.48 13.10
CA SER A 52 20.82 -12.90 13.12
C SER A 52 20.96 -13.43 11.70
N PHE A 53 22.14 -13.98 11.40
CA PHE A 53 22.43 -14.65 10.14
C PHE A 53 22.46 -16.18 10.28
N ASP A 54 22.02 -16.72 11.43
CA ASP A 54 22.07 -18.15 11.74
C ASP A 54 21.23 -18.99 10.77
N THR A 55 20.26 -18.37 10.10
CA THR A 55 19.35 -19.02 9.16
C THR A 55 19.71 -18.80 7.69
N ILE A 56 20.80 -18.10 7.37
CA ILE A 56 21.18 -17.77 5.99
C ILE A 56 21.39 -19.00 5.10
N GLY A 57 21.83 -20.12 5.68
CA GLY A 57 22.01 -21.39 4.97
C GLY A 57 20.72 -22.19 4.76
N LYS A 58 19.58 -21.73 5.29
CA LYS A 58 18.30 -22.44 5.21
C LYS A 58 17.44 -21.85 4.10
N GLY A 59 16.77 -22.71 3.33
CA GLY A 59 16.01 -22.28 2.15
C GLY A 59 14.91 -21.24 2.43
N TYR A 60 14.24 -21.34 3.58
CA TYR A 60 13.18 -20.40 3.95
C TYR A 60 13.67 -18.95 4.15
N PHE A 61 14.96 -18.75 4.46
CA PHE A 61 15.53 -17.40 4.58
C PHE A 61 15.52 -16.72 3.22
N TRP A 62 15.98 -17.43 2.18
CA TRP A 62 16.00 -16.92 0.81
C TRP A 62 14.60 -16.77 0.23
N GLU A 63 13.70 -17.70 0.55
CA GLU A 63 12.29 -17.58 0.17
C GLU A 63 11.68 -16.29 0.74
N ALA A 64 11.77 -16.08 2.05
CA ALA A 64 11.26 -14.86 2.68
C ALA A 64 11.94 -13.60 2.13
N LEU A 65 13.27 -13.61 1.97
CA LEU A 65 14.02 -12.47 1.44
C LEU A 65 13.54 -12.07 0.04
N ILE A 66 13.46 -13.04 -0.87
CA ILE A 66 13.01 -12.77 -2.24
C ILE A 66 11.54 -12.36 -2.26
N THR A 67 10.69 -13.00 -1.45
CA THR A 67 9.29 -12.64 -1.34
C THR A 67 9.09 -11.21 -0.86
N PHE A 68 9.72 -10.82 0.25
CA PHE A 68 9.64 -9.44 0.73
C PHE A 68 10.22 -8.46 -0.27
N LEU A 69 11.35 -8.78 -0.92
CA LEU A 69 11.98 -7.90 -1.90
C LEU A 69 11.04 -7.53 -3.05
N TYR A 70 10.40 -8.50 -3.71
CA TYR A 70 9.54 -8.17 -4.85
C TYR A 70 8.21 -7.54 -4.40
N VAL A 71 7.67 -7.95 -3.24
CA VAL A 71 6.46 -7.34 -2.70
C VAL A 71 6.72 -5.87 -2.37
N ASP A 72 7.83 -5.57 -1.72
CA ASP A 72 8.25 -4.23 -1.33
C ASP A 72 8.53 -3.33 -2.54
N ILE A 73 9.25 -3.83 -3.55
CA ILE A 73 9.47 -3.07 -4.80
C ILE A 73 8.12 -2.70 -5.45
N LEU A 74 7.17 -3.64 -5.52
CA LEU A 74 5.86 -3.39 -6.13
C LEU A 74 5.00 -2.45 -5.28
N ASP A 75 5.05 -2.58 -3.95
CA ASP A 75 4.30 -1.73 -3.03
C ASP A 75 4.83 -0.30 -3.03
N THR A 76 6.15 -0.10 -2.89
CA THR A 76 6.78 1.22 -3.00
C THR A 76 6.52 1.84 -4.37
N THR A 77 6.66 1.09 -5.47
CA THR A 77 6.37 1.64 -6.80
C THR A 77 4.90 2.05 -6.90
N GLY A 78 3.96 1.17 -6.55
CA GLY A 78 2.53 1.45 -6.66
C GLY A 78 2.09 2.64 -5.79
N THR A 79 2.52 2.68 -4.54
CA THR A 79 2.15 3.73 -3.59
C THR A 79 2.78 5.08 -3.96
N LEU A 80 4.06 5.11 -4.33
CA LEU A 80 4.79 6.35 -4.61
C LEU A 80 4.27 7.01 -5.90
N TYR A 81 4.04 6.24 -6.96
CA TYR A 81 3.42 6.75 -8.18
C TYR A 81 1.97 7.19 -7.93
N SER A 82 1.20 6.45 -7.12
CA SER A 82 -0.16 6.86 -6.75
C SER A 82 -0.16 8.18 -5.98
N MET A 83 0.77 8.37 -5.04
CA MET A 83 0.90 9.62 -4.29
C MET A 83 1.33 10.77 -5.20
N ALA A 84 2.29 10.56 -6.10
CA ALA A 84 2.72 11.55 -7.07
C ALA A 84 1.56 11.99 -7.97
N ARG A 85 0.72 11.03 -8.41
CA ARG A 85 -0.49 11.31 -9.20
C ARG A 85 -1.51 12.12 -8.40
N PHE A 86 -1.81 11.73 -7.16
CA PHE A 86 -2.73 12.49 -6.30
C PHE A 86 -2.21 13.88 -5.95
N ALA A 87 -0.89 14.03 -5.84
CA ALA A 87 -0.23 15.32 -5.64
C ALA A 87 -0.09 16.12 -6.93
N GLY A 88 -0.49 15.61 -8.10
CA GLY A 88 -0.37 16.29 -9.38
C GLY A 88 1.09 16.62 -9.77
N PHE A 89 2.02 15.74 -9.41
CA PHE A 89 3.46 15.88 -9.70
C PHE A 89 3.93 14.97 -10.86
N THR A 90 3.04 14.16 -11.42
CA THR A 90 3.33 13.28 -12.57
C THR A 90 3.27 14.05 -13.89
N ASP A 91 4.28 13.85 -14.72
CA ASP A 91 4.38 14.36 -16.10
C ASP A 91 3.54 13.49 -17.09
N GLU A 92 3.46 13.90 -18.35
CA GLU A 92 2.74 13.18 -19.43
C GLU A 92 3.26 11.75 -19.65
N ASN A 93 4.53 11.51 -19.31
CA ASN A 93 5.17 10.19 -19.38
C ASN A 93 4.91 9.32 -18.14
N GLY A 94 4.20 9.84 -17.14
CA GLY A 94 3.94 9.17 -15.86
C GLY A 94 5.05 9.30 -14.83
N ASP A 95 6.23 9.80 -15.20
CA ASP A 95 7.35 10.08 -14.29
C ASP A 95 7.10 11.32 -13.42
N PHE A 96 7.80 11.43 -12.30
CA PHE A 96 7.76 12.63 -11.45
C PHE A 96 9.17 13.12 -11.10
N GLU A 97 9.28 14.42 -10.84
CA GLU A 97 10.56 15.06 -10.54
C GLU A 97 11.20 14.44 -9.28
N GLY A 98 12.48 14.08 -9.40
CA GLY A 98 13.22 13.53 -8.26
C GLY A 98 12.86 12.08 -7.88
N GLN A 99 12.20 11.32 -8.75
CA GLN A 99 11.83 9.93 -8.49
C GLN A 99 12.97 9.06 -7.93
N TYR A 100 14.18 9.21 -8.48
CA TYR A 100 15.37 8.51 -7.98
C TYR A 100 15.65 8.80 -6.49
N PHE A 101 15.56 10.06 -6.08
CA PHE A 101 15.77 10.45 -4.69
C PHE A 101 14.62 10.01 -3.78
N ALA A 102 13.40 9.96 -4.31
CA ALA A 102 12.24 9.45 -3.58
C ALA A 102 12.39 7.95 -3.27
N PHE A 103 12.73 7.12 -4.27
CA PHE A 103 13.04 5.70 -4.07
C PHE A 103 14.27 5.48 -3.17
N MET A 104 15.29 6.33 -3.26
CA MET A 104 16.46 6.26 -2.37
C MET A 104 16.06 6.56 -0.91
N SER A 105 15.18 7.54 -0.69
CA SER A 105 14.68 7.87 0.65
C SER A 105 13.88 6.73 1.27
N ASP A 106 13.06 6.04 0.46
CA ASP A 106 12.30 4.87 0.87
C ASP A 106 13.25 3.72 1.28
N ALA A 107 14.17 3.35 0.39
CA ALA A 107 15.16 2.31 0.66
C ALA A 107 15.99 2.60 1.92
N MET A 108 16.37 3.87 2.13
CA MET A 108 17.09 4.27 3.34
C MET A 108 16.23 4.16 4.60
N SER A 109 14.95 4.48 4.50
CA SER A 109 14.00 4.31 5.60
C SER A 109 13.82 2.84 5.97
N ILE A 110 13.76 1.94 4.98
CA ILE A 110 13.68 0.48 5.19
C ILE A 110 14.95 -0.05 5.85
N VAL A 111 16.13 0.35 5.38
CA VAL A 111 17.41 -0.08 5.99
C VAL A 111 17.52 0.41 7.43
N VAL A 112 17.22 1.68 7.69
CA VAL A 112 17.27 2.22 9.06
C VAL A 112 16.20 1.57 9.95
N GLY A 113 14.97 1.41 9.46
CA GLY A 113 13.87 0.78 10.19
C GLY A 113 14.17 -0.68 10.55
N SER A 114 14.66 -1.47 9.59
CA SER A 114 15.04 -2.87 9.83
C SER A 114 16.21 -2.99 10.82
N LEU A 115 17.18 -2.07 10.80
CA LEU A 115 18.25 -2.02 11.81
C LEU A 115 17.74 -1.65 13.21
N LEU A 116 16.63 -0.92 13.32
CA LEU A 116 15.96 -0.65 14.59
C LEU A 116 15.00 -1.78 15.02
N GLY A 117 14.81 -2.78 14.14
CA GLY A 117 13.96 -3.94 14.35
C GLY A 117 12.48 -3.68 14.09
N THR A 118 12.15 -2.72 13.23
CA THR A 118 10.79 -2.47 12.75
C THR A 118 10.53 -3.21 11.45
N SER A 119 9.25 -3.33 11.06
CA SER A 119 8.87 -3.74 9.71
C SER A 119 9.39 -2.73 8.66
N PRO A 120 9.46 -3.12 7.37
CA PRO A 120 9.73 -2.19 6.28
C PRO A 120 8.81 -0.97 6.37
N VAL A 121 9.40 0.22 6.22
CA VAL A 121 8.70 1.50 6.30
C VAL A 121 8.59 2.04 4.89
N THR A 122 7.37 2.35 4.44
CA THR A 122 7.10 2.84 3.08
C THR A 122 6.10 4.00 3.10
N ALA A 123 5.85 4.58 1.92
CA ALA A 123 4.84 5.61 1.72
C ALA A 123 3.41 5.05 1.88
N PHE A 124 2.61 5.68 2.73
CA PHE A 124 1.24 5.24 2.99
C PHE A 124 0.24 5.81 1.98
N ILE A 125 -0.63 4.96 1.44
CA ILE A 125 -1.69 5.40 0.51
C ILE A 125 -2.71 6.32 1.20
N GLU A 126 -2.85 6.19 2.52
CA GLU A 126 -3.69 7.02 3.38
C GLU A 126 -3.23 8.48 3.40
N SER A 127 -1.95 8.75 3.09
CA SER A 127 -1.45 10.12 2.95
C SER A 127 -2.14 10.87 1.80
N SER A 128 -2.80 10.18 0.86
CA SER A 128 -3.60 10.79 -0.19
C SER A 128 -4.68 11.74 0.35
N THR A 129 -5.30 11.43 1.49
CA THR A 129 -6.29 12.34 2.08
C THR A 129 -5.62 13.62 2.59
N GLY A 130 -4.41 13.51 3.15
CA GLY A 130 -3.63 14.67 3.57
C GLY A 130 -3.21 15.56 2.39
N ILE A 131 -2.83 14.94 1.27
CA ILE A 131 -2.50 15.66 0.02
C ILE A 131 -3.72 16.43 -0.49
N ARG A 132 -4.91 15.82 -0.46
CA ARG A 132 -6.18 16.46 -0.90
C ARG A 132 -6.58 17.65 -0.03
N GLU A 133 -6.27 17.61 1.26
CA GLU A 133 -6.46 18.73 2.19
C GLU A 133 -5.36 19.80 2.05
N GLY A 134 -4.43 19.66 1.10
CA GLY A 134 -3.39 20.65 0.78
C GLY A 134 -2.00 20.33 1.35
N GLY A 135 -1.81 19.18 1.99
CA GLY A 135 -0.53 18.72 2.53
C GLY A 135 0.43 18.23 1.45
N ARG A 136 0.95 19.15 0.63
CA ARG A 136 1.82 18.86 -0.54
C ARG A 136 3.30 19.15 -0.30
N THR A 137 3.69 19.47 0.93
CA THR A 137 5.08 19.85 1.29
C THR A 137 5.68 18.88 2.31
N GLY A 138 7.01 18.72 2.26
CA GLY A 138 7.74 17.90 3.25
C GLY A 138 7.60 18.39 4.69
N LEU A 139 7.21 19.66 4.90
CA LEU A 139 6.90 20.18 6.25
C LEU A 139 5.75 19.40 6.89
N THR A 140 4.74 19.00 6.10
CA THR A 140 3.63 18.19 6.63
C THR A 140 4.11 16.82 7.10
N ALA A 141 5.02 16.17 6.35
CA ALA A 141 5.63 14.92 6.76
C ALA A 141 6.46 15.07 8.05
N LEU A 142 7.23 16.16 8.18
CA LEU A 142 8.00 16.45 9.41
C LEU A 142 7.10 16.73 10.61
N THR A 143 6.00 17.46 10.42
CA THR A 143 5.01 17.71 11.47
C THR A 143 4.35 16.40 11.92
N VAL A 144 3.96 15.53 10.99
CA VAL A 144 3.40 14.21 11.29
C VAL A 144 4.42 13.35 12.02
N ALA A 145 5.69 13.30 11.57
CA ALA A 145 6.77 12.59 12.25
C ALA A 145 6.97 13.11 13.68
N GLY A 146 6.91 14.43 13.90
CA GLY A 146 6.95 15.04 15.23
C GLY A 146 5.80 14.59 16.13
N TYR A 147 4.57 14.50 15.61
CA TYR A 147 3.43 13.97 16.37
C TYR A 147 3.59 12.49 16.70
N PHE A 148 4.10 11.66 15.78
CA PHE A 148 4.39 10.26 16.06
C PHE A 148 5.51 10.09 17.10
N LEU A 149 6.52 10.97 17.09
CA LEU A 149 7.56 11.00 18.10
C LEU A 149 7.01 11.41 19.47
N LEU A 150 6.05 12.34 19.52
CA LEU A 150 5.34 12.65 20.77
C LEU A 150 4.45 11.49 21.23
N ALA A 151 3.81 10.79 20.30
CA ALA A 151 2.96 9.64 20.59
C ALA A 151 3.72 8.50 21.28
N PHE A 152 5.02 8.35 21.01
CA PHE A 152 5.90 7.39 21.68
C PHE A 152 5.89 7.53 23.21
N PHE A 153 5.86 8.76 23.75
CA PHE A 153 5.79 8.97 25.19
C PHE A 153 4.44 8.48 25.76
N PHE A 154 3.37 8.56 24.98
CA PHE A 154 2.03 8.12 25.38
C PHE A 154 1.73 6.67 24.96
N THR A 155 2.74 5.85 24.66
CA THR A 155 2.56 4.43 24.33
C THR A 155 1.71 3.67 25.36
N PRO A 156 1.86 3.88 26.69
CA PRO A 156 0.99 3.22 27.67
C PRO A 156 -0.49 3.56 27.52
N LEU A 157 -0.80 4.78 27.10
CA LEU A 157 -2.15 5.23 26.83
C LEU A 157 -2.68 4.60 25.53
N LEU A 158 -1.86 4.58 24.48
CA LEU A 158 -2.24 4.02 23.17
C LEU A 158 -2.41 2.49 23.23
N ALA A 159 -1.60 1.79 24.01
CA ALA A 159 -1.72 0.35 24.24
C ALA A 159 -3.01 -0.05 24.98
N SER A 160 -3.69 0.90 25.63
CA SER A 160 -4.97 0.66 26.31
C SER A 160 -6.18 0.66 25.36
N ILE A 161 -5.99 1.05 24.09
CA ILE A 161 -7.06 1.08 23.10
C ILE A 161 -7.44 -0.38 22.77
N PRO A 162 -8.70 -0.78 23.01
CA PRO A 162 -9.10 -2.15 22.78
C PRO A 162 -9.22 -2.46 21.28
N ALA A 163 -8.90 -3.70 20.89
CA ALA A 163 -8.88 -4.13 19.49
C ALA A 163 -10.23 -3.93 18.77
N TRP A 164 -11.36 -4.11 19.48
CA TRP A 164 -12.70 -3.90 18.91
C TRP A 164 -13.01 -2.42 18.61
N ALA A 165 -12.28 -1.46 19.21
CA ALA A 165 -12.40 -0.04 18.84
C ALA A 165 -11.66 0.29 17.53
N VAL A 166 -10.62 -0.47 17.20
CA VAL A 166 -9.77 -0.26 16.01
C VAL A 166 -10.34 -0.95 14.76
N GLY A 167 -11.18 -1.98 14.93
CA GLY A 167 -11.79 -2.72 13.82
C GLY A 167 -12.56 -1.86 12.81
N PRO A 168 -13.56 -1.04 13.20
CA PRO A 168 -14.32 -0.22 12.24
C PRO A 168 -13.48 0.78 11.44
N PRO A 169 -12.49 1.49 12.05
CA PRO A 169 -11.50 2.27 11.30
C PRO A 169 -10.77 1.47 10.22
N LEU A 170 -10.30 0.26 10.51
CA LEU A 170 -9.59 -0.58 9.54
C LEU A 170 -10.48 -0.96 8.35
N ILE A 171 -11.76 -1.22 8.58
CA ILE A 171 -12.73 -1.47 7.50
C ILE A 171 -12.87 -0.24 6.61
N LEU A 172 -12.98 0.95 7.20
CA LEU A 172 -13.09 2.20 6.44
C LEU A 172 -11.84 2.50 5.63
N VAL A 173 -10.65 2.24 6.19
CA VAL A 173 -9.39 2.34 5.45
C VAL A 173 -9.40 1.41 4.24
N GLY A 174 -9.82 0.15 4.41
CA GLY A 174 -9.98 -0.77 3.29
C GLY A 174 -10.94 -0.25 2.21
N VAL A 175 -12.07 0.35 2.60
CA VAL A 175 -13.02 0.97 1.65
C VAL A 175 -12.39 2.15 0.90
N LEU A 176 -11.57 2.96 1.57
CA LEU A 176 -10.85 4.06 0.93
C LEU A 176 -9.82 3.57 -0.08
N MET A 177 -9.10 2.48 0.24
CA MET A 177 -8.12 1.86 -0.66
C MET A 177 -8.79 1.24 -1.90
N MET A 178 -10.01 0.71 -1.76
CA MET A 178 -10.79 0.17 -2.90
C MET A 178 -11.11 1.21 -3.98
N ARG A 179 -10.98 2.52 -3.71
CA ARG A 179 -11.19 3.55 -4.73
C ARG A 179 -10.19 3.47 -5.88
N ALA A 180 -8.97 3.00 -5.62
CA ALA A 180 -7.94 2.83 -6.65
C ALA A 180 -8.35 1.81 -7.73
N VAL A 181 -9.24 0.87 -7.40
CA VAL A 181 -9.77 -0.14 -8.33
C VAL A 181 -10.54 0.50 -9.49
N VAL A 182 -11.10 1.70 -9.29
CA VAL A 182 -11.83 2.44 -10.33
C VAL A 182 -10.88 3.02 -11.38
N GLU A 183 -9.60 3.20 -11.07
CA GLU A 183 -8.60 3.74 -11.99
C GLU A 183 -8.06 2.70 -12.98
N ILE A 184 -8.45 1.43 -12.84
CA ILE A 184 -8.04 0.33 -13.71
C ILE A 184 -8.82 0.41 -15.03
N GLU A 185 -8.13 0.20 -16.17
CA GLU A 185 -8.75 0.14 -17.49
C GLU A 185 -9.51 -1.17 -17.68
N TRP A 186 -10.77 -1.20 -17.21
CA TRP A 186 -11.62 -2.40 -17.27
C TRP A 186 -12.04 -2.81 -18.68
N ASP A 187 -12.02 -1.87 -19.63
CA ASP A 187 -12.37 -2.14 -21.03
C ASP A 187 -11.28 -2.94 -21.76
N ASP A 188 -10.01 -2.84 -21.32
CA ASP A 188 -8.93 -3.67 -21.83
C ASP A 188 -8.81 -4.96 -21.03
N MET A 189 -9.30 -6.05 -21.62
CA MET A 189 -9.28 -7.38 -21.02
C MET A 189 -7.87 -7.87 -20.65
N ARG A 190 -6.83 -7.32 -21.28
CA ARG A 190 -5.43 -7.64 -20.99
C ARG A 190 -4.95 -7.04 -19.67
N GLN A 191 -5.59 -5.98 -19.20
CA GLN A 191 -5.33 -5.34 -17.91
C GLN A 191 -6.37 -5.76 -16.86
N ALA A 192 -7.64 -5.88 -17.27
CA ALA A 192 -8.75 -6.25 -16.40
C ALA A 192 -8.61 -7.66 -15.81
N ILE A 193 -8.20 -8.67 -16.61
CA ILE A 193 -8.04 -10.04 -16.12
C ILE A 193 -6.93 -10.11 -15.04
N PRO A 194 -5.70 -9.62 -15.27
CA PRO A 194 -4.66 -9.60 -14.23
C PRO A 194 -5.06 -8.86 -12.97
N ALA A 195 -5.73 -7.70 -13.10
CA ALA A 195 -6.24 -6.95 -11.96
C ALA A 195 -7.25 -7.77 -11.14
N PHE A 196 -8.23 -8.39 -11.81
CA PHE A 196 -9.22 -9.23 -11.17
C PHE A 196 -8.60 -10.44 -10.46
N VAL A 197 -7.67 -11.14 -11.11
CA VAL A 197 -6.95 -12.28 -10.53
C VAL A 197 -6.15 -11.86 -9.30
N THR A 198 -5.50 -10.70 -9.34
CA THR A 198 -4.76 -10.15 -8.19
C THR A 198 -5.70 -9.89 -7.01
N LEU A 199 -6.83 -9.20 -7.25
CA LEU A 199 -7.80 -8.84 -6.22
C LEU A 199 -8.42 -10.06 -5.52
N ILE A 200 -8.70 -11.13 -6.28
CA ILE A 200 -9.34 -12.34 -5.73
C ILE A 200 -8.32 -13.28 -5.08
N LEU A 201 -7.11 -13.41 -5.62
CA LEU A 201 -6.14 -14.34 -5.08
C LEU A 201 -5.58 -13.88 -3.74
N MET A 202 -5.31 -12.59 -3.52
CA MET A 202 -4.70 -12.13 -2.26
C MET A 202 -5.49 -12.58 -1.00
N PRO A 203 -6.82 -12.39 -0.91
CA PRO A 203 -7.60 -12.86 0.25
C PRO A 203 -7.74 -14.38 0.28
N LEU A 204 -7.89 -15.05 -0.87
CA LEU A 204 -8.09 -16.50 -0.94
C LEU A 204 -6.84 -17.29 -0.57
N SER A 205 -5.64 -16.79 -0.89
CA SER A 205 -4.38 -17.40 -0.52
C SER A 205 -3.84 -16.92 0.82
N TYR A 206 -4.52 -15.98 1.50
CA TYR A 206 -4.04 -15.31 2.72
C TYR A 206 -2.60 -14.76 2.59
N SER A 207 -2.22 -14.36 1.37
CA SER A 207 -0.86 -14.00 1.02
C SER A 207 -0.84 -13.03 -0.14
N ILE A 208 -0.38 -11.80 0.13
CA ILE A 208 -0.21 -10.74 -0.86
C ILE A 208 0.77 -11.20 -1.95
N ALA A 209 1.83 -11.88 -1.53
CA ALA A 209 2.87 -12.45 -2.37
C ALA A 209 2.31 -13.36 -3.48
N TYR A 210 1.46 -14.33 -3.12
CA TYR A 210 0.86 -15.24 -4.10
C TYR A 210 -0.17 -14.53 -4.99
N GLY A 211 -0.92 -13.57 -4.46
CA GLY A 211 -1.83 -12.76 -5.26
C GLY A 211 -1.11 -11.94 -6.34
N LEU A 212 0.02 -11.30 -5.99
CA LEU A 212 0.86 -10.56 -6.95
C LEU A 212 1.45 -11.49 -8.02
N ILE A 213 1.97 -12.65 -7.64
CA ILE A 213 2.50 -13.65 -8.60
C ILE A 213 1.39 -14.08 -9.57
N GLY A 214 0.19 -14.38 -9.06
CA GLY A 214 -0.94 -14.77 -9.90
C GLY A 214 -1.35 -13.66 -10.87
N GLY A 215 -1.38 -12.41 -10.40
CA GLY A 215 -1.64 -11.22 -11.21
C GLY A 215 -0.63 -11.03 -12.34
N ILE A 216 0.65 -10.89 -11.97
CA ILE A 216 1.77 -10.68 -12.91
C ILE A 216 1.89 -11.87 -13.86
N GLY A 217 1.77 -13.10 -13.36
CA GLY A 217 1.79 -14.30 -14.19
C GLY A 217 0.68 -14.30 -15.23
N THR A 218 -0.53 -13.91 -14.85
CA THR A 218 -1.66 -13.78 -15.79
C THR A 218 -1.40 -12.69 -16.83
N TYR A 219 -0.84 -11.55 -16.41
CA TYR A 219 -0.45 -10.46 -17.32
C TYR A 219 0.57 -10.94 -18.36
N ILE A 220 1.61 -11.64 -17.91
CA ILE A 220 2.64 -12.21 -18.80
C ILE A 220 2.03 -13.20 -19.79
N VAL A 221 1.19 -14.12 -19.33
CA VAL A 221 0.56 -15.14 -20.19
C VAL A 221 -0.30 -14.50 -21.28
N LEU A 222 -1.00 -13.40 -21.00
CA LEU A 222 -1.80 -12.69 -22.01
C LEU A 222 -0.94 -11.93 -23.03
N HIS A 223 0.20 -11.38 -22.62
CA HIS A 223 1.07 -10.58 -23.48
C HIS A 223 2.17 -11.39 -24.19
N ILE A 224 2.45 -12.62 -23.75
CA ILE A 224 3.54 -13.44 -24.30
C ILE A 224 3.41 -13.67 -25.81
N GLY A 225 2.19 -13.80 -26.32
CA GLY A 225 1.93 -14.00 -27.74
C GLY A 225 2.28 -12.77 -28.58
N ASP A 226 1.99 -11.57 -28.07
CA ASP A 226 2.32 -10.32 -28.74
C ASP A 226 3.83 -10.04 -28.66
N TRP A 227 4.45 -10.27 -27.50
CA TRP A 227 5.90 -10.15 -27.36
C TRP A 227 6.65 -11.13 -28.26
N ALA A 228 6.20 -12.38 -28.35
CA ALA A 228 6.78 -13.37 -29.26
C ALA A 228 6.63 -12.92 -30.73
N ARG A 229 5.47 -12.35 -31.09
CA ARG A 229 5.24 -11.79 -32.44
C ARG A 229 6.13 -10.59 -32.72
N ASP A 230 6.28 -9.67 -31.77
CA ASP A 230 7.13 -8.48 -31.92
C ASP A 230 8.60 -8.86 -32.06
N VAL A 231 9.05 -9.86 -31.30
CA VAL A 231 10.39 -10.44 -31.45
C VAL A 231 10.56 -11.08 -32.83
N LEU A 232 9.59 -11.87 -33.29
CA LEU A 232 9.63 -12.50 -34.63
C LEU A 232 9.60 -11.49 -35.78
N VAL A 233 8.90 -10.35 -35.60
CA VAL A 233 8.91 -9.23 -36.54
C VAL A 233 10.27 -8.51 -36.51
N LYS A 234 10.85 -8.31 -35.32
CA LYS A 234 12.18 -7.68 -35.16
C LYS A 234 13.30 -8.51 -35.77
N TYR A 235 13.19 -9.84 -35.75
CA TYR A 235 14.11 -10.77 -36.42
C TYR A 235 13.73 -11.10 -37.87
N GLY A 236 12.73 -10.42 -38.45
CA GLY A 236 12.43 -10.47 -39.89
C GLY A 236 11.74 -11.75 -40.38
N VAL A 237 11.29 -12.63 -39.47
CA VAL A 237 10.62 -13.90 -39.81
C VAL A 237 9.14 -13.66 -40.17
N VAL A 238 8.54 -12.58 -39.69
CA VAL A 238 7.13 -12.22 -39.90
C VAL A 238 7.01 -10.77 -40.39
N LYS A 239 6.28 -10.54 -41.49
CA LYS A 239 6.03 -9.20 -42.03
C LYS A 239 5.13 -8.44 -41.04
N ARG A 240 5.56 -7.24 -40.61
CA ARG A 240 4.72 -6.33 -39.78
C ARG A 240 3.41 -6.09 -40.52
N ARG A 241 2.31 -6.65 -40.01
CA ARG A 241 0.98 -6.38 -40.56
C ARG A 241 0.54 -5.04 -39.98
N GLU A 242 0.50 -4.00 -40.80
CA GLU A 242 -0.15 -2.72 -40.48
C GLU A 242 -1.63 -2.97 -40.22
N ILE A 243 -2.00 -3.25 -38.97
CA ILE A 243 -3.38 -3.21 -38.50
C ILE A 243 -3.48 -1.99 -37.58
N ALA A 244 -3.28 -0.79 -38.15
CA ALA A 244 -3.42 0.46 -37.41
C ALA A 244 -3.89 1.65 -38.28
N ALA A 245 -4.21 1.46 -39.57
CA ALA A 245 -4.69 2.56 -40.41
C ALA A 245 -6.23 2.64 -40.54
N ASN A 246 -6.95 1.53 -40.35
CA ASN A 246 -8.41 1.50 -40.59
C ASN A 246 -9.28 1.68 -39.35
N GLY A 247 -8.74 1.50 -38.13
CA GLY A 247 -9.51 1.72 -36.88
C GLY A 247 -9.66 3.20 -36.53
N ALA A 248 -8.59 3.98 -36.70
CA ALA A 248 -8.60 5.42 -36.42
C ALA A 248 -9.51 6.19 -37.39
N HIS A 249 -9.57 5.81 -38.67
CA HIS A 249 -10.43 6.46 -39.66
C HIS A 249 -11.94 6.20 -39.44
N ILE A 250 -12.31 5.05 -38.86
CA ILE A 250 -13.72 4.73 -38.57
C ILE A 250 -14.20 5.42 -37.30
N GLN A 251 -13.33 5.56 -36.29
CA GLN A 251 -13.68 6.20 -35.02
C GLN A 251 -13.79 7.73 -35.15
N GLN A 252 -12.99 8.34 -36.03
CA GLN A 252 -13.08 9.77 -36.34
C GLN A 252 -14.35 10.11 -37.15
N HIS A 253 -14.79 9.24 -38.08
CA HIS A 253 -16.05 9.43 -38.82
C HIS A 253 -17.31 9.18 -37.96
N ALA A 254 -17.25 8.28 -36.97
CA ALA A 254 -18.36 8.04 -36.05
C ALA A 254 -18.59 9.22 -35.08
N SER A 255 -17.50 9.85 -34.61
CA SER A 255 -17.59 10.99 -33.68
C SER A 255 -18.06 12.29 -34.35
N VAL A 256 -17.82 12.46 -35.67
CA VAL A 256 -18.30 13.64 -36.42
C VAL A 256 -19.80 13.55 -36.73
N LYS A 257 -20.33 12.35 -37.03
CA LYS A 257 -21.77 12.17 -37.27
C LYS A 257 -22.65 12.31 -36.03
N ALA A 258 -22.10 12.09 -34.83
CA ALA A 258 -22.84 12.22 -33.57
C ALA A 258 -23.03 13.68 -33.12
N VAL A 259 -22.26 14.63 -33.68
CA VAL A 259 -22.35 16.06 -33.34
C VAL A 259 -23.30 16.82 -34.27
N GLU A 260 -23.69 16.24 -35.41
CA GLU A 260 -24.50 16.90 -36.45
C GLU A 260 -26.00 16.58 -36.40
N VAL A 261 -26.47 15.86 -35.37
CA VAL A 261 -27.89 15.52 -35.18
C VAL A 261 -28.37 15.99 -33.81
N ASP A 262 -28.47 17.31 -33.65
CA ASP A 262 -29.54 17.95 -32.88
C ASP A 262 -29.59 19.45 -33.21
N PRO A 263 -30.37 19.83 -34.24
CA PRO A 263 -31.06 21.11 -34.25
C PRO A 263 -32.56 20.90 -33.99
N VAL A 264 -33.08 21.75 -33.10
CA VAL A 264 -34.49 22.01 -32.72
C VAL A 264 -34.97 21.33 -31.44
#